data_AF-A0A0G0PTC9-F1
#
_entry.id   AF-A0A0G0PTC9-F1
#
_cell.length_a   1.000
_cell.length_b   1.000
_cell.length_c   1.000
_cell.angle_alpha   90.00
_cell.angle_beta   90.00
_cell.angle_gamma   90.00
#
_symmetry.space_group_name_H-M   'P 1'
#
loop_
_entity.id
_entity.type
_entity.pdbx_description
1 polymer ?
#
loop_
_entity_poly.entity_id
_entity_poly.type
_entity_poly.pdbx_seq_one_letter_code
_entity_poly.pdbx_strand_id
1 'polypeptide(L)'
;MSFERIIMIHPSKESTLVIIKPDGVQRSLIGEIIKRYERSGLKLIAMKIVTASEEKAVKHYYEVGGDAWLEEVGRKARASYEKKGLESPFATNMENGRAVMMANAKYLSSGPVVAMIWQGNQATALVRKITGGTEPLTSDVGTIRGDFTLDTYALADTDQRSVRNLIHASGNVEEAEKEIPIWFKEDEIINYRLIAEQILYDVNLDGILE
;
A
#
# COMPACT_ATOMS: atom_id res chain seq x y z
N MET A 1 22.43 -32.75 -18.16
CA MET A 1 22.25 -31.85 -17.01
C MET A 1 20.81 -31.36 -17.07
N SER A 2 19.96 -31.85 -16.20
CA SER A 2 18.55 -31.47 -16.14
C SER A 2 18.47 -30.02 -15.65
N PHE A 3 18.05 -29.11 -16.52
CA PHE A 3 17.53 -27.83 -16.09
C PHE A 3 16.28 -28.13 -15.26
N GLU A 4 16.41 -28.11 -13.94
CA GLU A 4 15.27 -27.88 -13.07
C GLU A 4 14.68 -26.54 -13.51
N ARG A 5 13.52 -26.63 -14.20
CA ARG A 5 12.69 -25.46 -14.45
C ARG A 5 12.33 -24.91 -13.08
N ILE A 6 13.02 -23.84 -12.67
CA ILE A 6 12.47 -22.92 -11.69
C ILE A 6 11.07 -22.61 -12.22
N ILE A 7 10.04 -23.07 -11.52
CA ILE A 7 8.65 -22.71 -11.84
C ILE A 7 8.56 -21.23 -11.53
N MET A 8 8.95 -20.40 -12.49
CA MET A 8 8.71 -18.97 -12.42
C MET A 8 7.20 -18.80 -12.47
N ILE A 9 6.64 -18.35 -11.35
CA ILE A 9 5.26 -17.91 -11.29
C ILE A 9 5.10 -16.84 -12.39
N HIS A 10 4.11 -17.04 -13.26
CA HIS A 10 3.88 -16.11 -14.37
C HIS A 10 3.64 -14.70 -13.80
N PRO A 11 4.22 -13.63 -14.37
CA PRO A 11 4.11 -12.27 -13.82
C PRO A 11 2.67 -11.80 -13.56
N SER A 12 1.70 -12.31 -14.33
CA SER A 12 0.27 -12.04 -14.11
C SER A 12 -0.29 -12.49 -12.76
N LYS A 13 0.43 -13.30 -11.99
CA LYS A 13 0.01 -13.80 -10.68
C LYS A 13 0.57 -13.00 -9.50
N GLU A 14 1.44 -12.01 -9.75
CA GLU A 14 1.89 -11.09 -8.70
C GLU A 14 0.69 -10.42 -8.05
N SER A 15 0.67 -10.38 -6.71
CA SER A 15 -0.42 -9.84 -5.92
C SER A 15 0.12 -8.84 -4.90
N THR A 16 -0.61 -7.76 -4.64
CA THR A 16 -0.20 -6.69 -3.74
C THR A 16 -1.35 -6.26 -2.83
N LEU A 17 -1.04 -5.85 -1.60
CA LEU A 17 -2.03 -5.37 -0.65
C LEU A 17 -2.21 -3.85 -0.81
N VAL A 18 -3.47 -3.43 -0.84
CA VAL A 18 -3.88 -2.03 -0.75
C VAL A 18 -4.87 -1.86 0.38
N ILE A 19 -4.70 -0.82 1.19
CA ILE A 19 -5.65 -0.46 2.25
C ILE A 19 -6.06 0.99 2.09
N ILE A 20 -7.35 1.24 1.85
CA ILE A 20 -7.93 2.58 1.96
C ILE A 20 -8.07 2.89 3.44
N LYS A 21 -7.34 3.92 3.89
CA LYS A 21 -7.27 4.37 5.28
C LYS A 21 -8.57 5.10 5.69
N PRO A 22 -8.77 5.38 6.99
CA PRO A 22 -10.03 5.93 7.47
C PRO A 22 -10.43 7.26 6.82
N ASP A 23 -9.47 8.15 6.51
CA ASP A 23 -9.73 9.39 5.79
C ASP A 23 -10.23 9.15 4.35
N GLY A 24 -9.74 8.13 3.64
CA GLY A 24 -10.25 7.78 2.31
C GLY A 24 -11.69 7.25 2.37
N VAL A 25 -12.00 6.44 3.37
CA VAL A 25 -13.36 5.94 3.62
C VAL A 25 -14.32 7.07 3.99
N GLN A 26 -13.94 7.89 4.97
CA GLN A 26 -14.78 9.00 5.48
C GLN A 26 -15.00 10.12 4.45
N ARG A 27 -14.17 10.20 3.41
CA ARG A 27 -14.32 11.15 2.31
C ARG A 27 -15.00 10.55 1.07
N SER A 28 -15.60 9.37 1.20
CA SER A 28 -16.33 8.68 0.13
C SER A 28 -15.47 8.39 -1.12
N LEU A 29 -14.18 8.10 -0.94
CA LEU A 29 -13.24 7.88 -2.05
C LEU A 29 -13.09 6.41 -2.46
N ILE A 30 -13.83 5.48 -1.84
CA ILE A 30 -13.69 4.03 -2.08
C ILE A 30 -13.83 3.69 -3.58
N GLY A 31 -14.92 4.13 -4.20
CA GLY A 31 -15.19 3.85 -5.62
C GLY A 31 -14.18 4.51 -6.55
N GLU A 32 -13.78 5.76 -6.25
CA GLU A 32 -12.78 6.48 -7.03
C GLU A 32 -11.43 5.77 -7.01
N ILE A 33 -11.00 5.27 -5.85
CA ILE A 33 -9.74 4.55 -5.69
C ILE A 33 -9.76 3.21 -6.41
N ILE A 34 -10.81 2.40 -6.20
CA ILE A 34 -10.96 1.10 -6.89
C ILE A 34 -10.89 1.29 -8.40
N LYS A 35 -11.63 2.27 -8.92
CA LYS A 35 -11.67 2.61 -10.35
C LYS A 35 -10.29 2.94 -10.92
N ARG A 36 -9.35 3.52 -10.15
CA ARG A 36 -7.99 3.81 -10.64
C ARG A 36 -7.21 2.53 -10.95
N TYR A 37 -7.35 1.51 -10.12
CA TYR A 37 -6.66 0.23 -10.30
C TYR A 37 -7.37 -0.65 -11.34
N GLU A 38 -8.70 -0.71 -11.35
CA GLU A 38 -9.43 -1.47 -12.37
C GLU A 38 -9.16 -0.96 -13.79
N ARG A 39 -9.10 0.37 -13.97
CA ARG A 39 -8.86 0.99 -15.29
C ARG A 39 -7.47 0.69 -15.85
N SER A 40 -6.50 0.28 -15.03
CA SER A 40 -5.19 -0.18 -15.52
C SER A 40 -5.15 -1.66 -15.87
N GLY A 41 -6.26 -2.40 -15.68
CA GLY A 41 -6.34 -3.85 -15.92
C GLY A 41 -5.90 -4.72 -14.75
N LEU A 42 -5.72 -4.14 -13.55
CA LEU A 42 -5.47 -4.94 -12.34
C LEU A 42 -6.75 -5.66 -11.91
N LYS A 43 -6.61 -6.90 -11.46
CA LYS A 43 -7.73 -7.75 -11.01
C LYS A 43 -7.87 -7.70 -9.49
N LEU A 44 -9.05 -7.32 -9.00
CA LEU A 44 -9.37 -7.38 -7.56
C LEU A 44 -9.71 -8.82 -7.17
N ILE A 45 -8.91 -9.45 -6.30
CA ILE A 45 -9.09 -10.87 -5.92
C ILE A 45 -9.52 -11.07 -4.46
N ALA A 46 -9.51 -10.03 -3.64
CA ALA A 46 -10.10 -10.03 -2.31
C ALA A 46 -10.42 -8.60 -1.88
N MET A 47 -11.50 -8.39 -1.12
CA MET A 47 -11.85 -7.10 -0.52
C MET A 47 -12.67 -7.29 0.74
N LYS A 48 -12.40 -6.48 1.78
CA LYS A 48 -13.30 -6.34 2.95
C LYS A 48 -13.20 -4.98 3.60
N ILE A 49 -14.32 -4.54 4.17
CA ILE A 49 -14.36 -3.40 5.09
C ILE A 49 -14.22 -3.91 6.51
N VAL A 50 -13.28 -3.36 7.27
CA VAL A 50 -13.01 -3.75 8.65
C VAL A 50 -12.59 -2.54 9.48
N THR A 51 -12.80 -2.59 10.79
CA THR A 51 -12.11 -1.69 11.73
C THR A 51 -10.93 -2.47 12.31
N ALA A 52 -9.71 -2.07 11.97
CA ALA A 52 -8.51 -2.74 12.47
C ALA A 52 -8.27 -2.35 13.94
N SER A 53 -7.93 -3.33 14.78
CA SER A 53 -7.40 -3.03 16.11
C SER A 53 -6.03 -2.34 15.98
N GLU A 54 -5.66 -1.55 16.98
CA GLU A 54 -4.33 -0.95 17.03
C GLU A 54 -3.23 -2.03 17.03
N GLU A 55 -3.44 -3.16 17.71
CA GLU A 55 -2.55 -4.31 17.68
C GLU A 55 -2.33 -4.84 16.25
N LYS A 56 -3.41 -5.03 15.48
CA LYS A 56 -3.31 -5.47 14.09
C LYS A 56 -2.59 -4.43 13.22
N ALA A 57 -2.82 -3.15 13.47
CA ALA A 57 -2.13 -2.07 12.76
C ALA A 57 -0.64 -2.01 13.10
N VAL A 58 -0.25 -2.23 14.36
CA VAL A 58 1.16 -2.36 14.77
C VAL A 58 1.78 -3.58 14.12
N LYS A 59 1.09 -4.72 14.13
CA LYS A 59 1.53 -5.96 13.46
C LYS A 59 1.81 -5.71 11.98
N HIS A 60 0.91 -5.02 11.28
CA HIS A 60 1.06 -4.62 9.87
C HIS A 60 2.36 -3.85 9.61
N TYR A 61 2.71 -2.88 10.45
CA TYR A 61 3.95 -2.10 10.23
C TYR A 61 5.21 -2.84 10.70
N TYR A 62 5.15 -3.53 11.85
CA TYR A 62 6.33 -4.12 12.47
C TYR A 62 6.75 -5.45 11.84
N GLU A 63 5.83 -6.39 11.61
CA GLU A 63 6.21 -7.73 11.11
C GLU A 63 6.70 -7.71 9.66
N VAL A 64 6.31 -6.68 8.91
CA VAL A 64 6.70 -6.50 7.50
C VAL A 64 8.12 -5.97 7.41
N GLY A 65 8.39 -4.85 8.12
CA GLY A 65 9.66 -4.11 8.01
C GLY A 65 10.71 -4.45 9.07
N GLY A 66 10.31 -4.91 10.25
CA GLY A 66 11.19 -5.20 11.38
C GLY A 66 12.00 -4.00 11.88
N ASP A 67 13.06 -4.28 12.65
CA ASP A 67 13.91 -3.25 13.24
C ASP A 67 14.63 -2.40 12.19
N ALA A 68 15.03 -3.00 11.05
CA ALA A 68 15.68 -2.27 9.97
C ALA A 68 14.78 -1.17 9.37
N TRP A 69 13.48 -1.45 9.25
CA TRP A 69 12.50 -0.46 8.80
C TRP A 69 12.28 0.63 9.85
N LEU A 70 12.22 0.29 11.13
CA LEU A 70 12.11 1.28 12.21
C LEU A 70 13.30 2.23 12.21
N GLU A 71 14.52 1.70 12.09
CA GLU A 71 15.74 2.50 12.02
C GLU A 71 15.69 3.46 10.82
N GLU A 72 15.32 2.97 9.63
CA GLU A 72 15.30 3.79 8.41
C GLU A 72 14.19 4.86 8.44
N VAL A 73 13.00 4.52 8.92
CA VAL A 73 11.90 5.50 9.07
C VAL A 73 12.26 6.54 10.12
N GLY A 74 12.85 6.12 11.24
CA GLY A 74 13.33 7.01 12.29
C GLY A 74 14.42 7.96 11.80
N ARG A 75 15.36 7.47 10.99
CA ARG A 75 16.39 8.29 10.34
C ARG A 75 15.78 9.33 9.39
N LYS A 76 14.79 8.95 8.58
CA LYS A 76 14.06 9.87 7.69
C LYS A 76 13.29 10.94 8.48
N ALA A 77 12.62 10.53 9.56
CA ALA A 77 11.89 11.45 10.43
C ALA A 77 12.86 12.45 11.10
N ARG A 78 14.00 11.98 11.61
CA ARG A 78 15.05 12.85 12.15
C ARG A 78 15.57 13.85 11.12
N ALA A 79 15.86 13.41 9.91
CA ALA A 79 16.29 14.30 8.82
C ALA A 79 15.24 15.37 8.46
N SER A 80 13.95 15.13 8.71
CA SER A 80 12.89 16.14 8.55
C SER A 80 13.02 17.26 9.59
N TYR A 81 13.32 16.94 10.86
CA TYR A 81 13.59 17.93 11.90
C TYR A 81 14.83 18.76 11.58
N GLU A 82 15.92 18.12 11.18
CA GLU A 82 17.19 18.79 10.85
C GLU A 82 17.04 19.80 9.71
N LYS A 83 16.26 19.46 8.66
CA LYS A 83 15.95 20.39 7.56
C LYS A 83 15.19 21.63 7.99
N LYS A 84 14.49 21.59 9.13
CA LYS A 84 13.76 22.72 9.72
C LYS A 84 14.60 23.48 10.75
N GLY A 85 15.86 23.08 10.96
CA GLY A 85 16.71 23.62 12.02
C GLY A 85 16.28 23.21 13.43
N LEU A 86 15.55 22.10 13.55
CA LEU A 86 15.05 21.55 14.81
C LEU A 86 15.81 20.28 15.18
N GLU A 87 15.88 19.99 16.48
CA GLU A 87 16.37 18.71 16.98
C GLU A 87 15.23 17.69 17.02
N SER A 88 15.57 16.41 16.76
CA SER A 88 14.63 15.30 16.94
C SER A 88 14.25 15.19 18.43
N PRO A 89 12.95 15.03 18.76
CA PRO A 89 12.51 14.83 20.15
C PRO A 89 12.90 13.45 20.71
N PHE A 90 13.41 12.54 19.86
CA PHE A 90 13.84 11.20 20.24
C PHE A 90 15.37 11.09 20.21
N ALA A 91 15.93 10.38 21.19
CA ALA A 91 17.39 10.23 21.33
C ALA A 91 17.98 9.35 20.24
N THR A 92 17.26 8.29 19.84
CA THR A 92 17.70 7.35 18.79
C THR A 92 16.79 7.34 17.55
N ASN A 93 17.29 6.84 16.43
CA ASN A 93 16.45 6.58 15.26
C ASN A 93 15.42 5.49 15.56
N MET A 94 15.79 4.43 16.28
CA MET A 94 14.84 3.40 16.73
C MET A 94 13.65 3.97 17.52
N GLU A 95 13.88 4.85 18.49
CA GLU A 95 12.80 5.50 19.24
C GLU A 95 11.90 6.34 18.33
N ASN A 96 12.50 7.10 17.41
CA ASN A 96 11.76 7.90 16.43
C ASN A 96 10.92 7.00 15.50
N GLY A 97 11.52 5.92 14.99
CA GLY A 97 10.85 4.93 14.17
C GLY A 97 9.66 4.28 14.87
N ARG A 98 9.81 3.91 16.15
CA ARG A 98 8.71 3.39 16.97
C ARG A 98 7.59 4.41 17.13
N ALA A 99 7.92 5.68 17.35
CA ALA A 99 6.92 6.74 17.45
C ALA A 99 6.14 6.92 16.13
N VAL A 100 6.84 6.93 14.99
CA VAL A 100 6.20 7.00 13.66
C VAL A 100 5.31 5.77 13.40
N MET A 101 5.78 4.57 13.76
CA MET A 101 4.99 3.34 13.64
C MET A 101 3.71 3.44 14.47
N MET A 102 3.78 3.88 15.72
CA MET A 102 2.61 4.03 16.59
C MET A 102 1.64 5.09 16.06
N ALA A 103 2.15 6.22 15.55
CA ALA A 103 1.32 7.24 14.91
C ALA A 103 0.56 6.68 13.68
N ASN A 104 1.26 5.92 12.84
CA ASN A 104 0.68 5.27 11.66
C ASN A 104 -0.33 4.18 12.05
N ALA A 105 -0.05 3.41 13.11
CA ALA A 105 -0.97 2.41 13.63
C ALA A 105 -2.25 3.06 14.16
N LYS A 106 -2.12 4.11 14.97
CA LYS A 106 -3.25 4.91 15.49
C LYS A 106 -4.09 5.51 14.37
N TYR A 107 -3.46 6.02 13.33
CA TYR A 107 -4.17 6.53 12.16
C TYR A 107 -4.93 5.40 11.44
N LEU A 108 -4.28 4.26 11.18
CA LEU A 108 -4.90 3.13 10.48
C LEU A 108 -6.05 2.50 11.28
N SER A 109 -5.98 2.50 12.62
CA SER A 109 -7.00 1.96 13.52
C SER A 109 -8.08 2.98 13.93
N SER A 110 -7.98 4.24 13.49
CA SER A 110 -8.91 5.31 13.92
C SER A 110 -10.34 5.20 13.36
N GLY A 111 -10.60 4.26 12.45
CA GLY A 111 -11.91 4.10 11.81
C GLY A 111 -11.95 2.91 10.85
N PRO A 112 -13.03 2.77 10.07
CA PRO A 112 -13.13 1.72 9.06
C PRO A 112 -12.09 1.91 7.96
N VAL A 113 -11.52 0.80 7.50
CA VAL A 113 -10.62 0.71 6.35
C VAL A 113 -11.18 -0.27 5.33
N VAL A 114 -10.79 -0.12 4.07
CA VAL A 114 -11.07 -1.11 3.02
C VAL A 114 -9.76 -1.76 2.62
N ALA A 115 -9.57 -3.02 3.03
CA ALA A 115 -8.42 -3.81 2.61
C ALA A 115 -8.75 -4.54 1.30
N MET A 116 -7.79 -4.60 0.38
CA MET A 116 -7.94 -5.17 -0.96
C MET A 116 -6.67 -5.89 -1.38
N ILE A 117 -6.82 -6.97 -2.16
CA ILE A 117 -5.71 -7.61 -2.86
C ILE A 117 -5.89 -7.42 -4.36
N TRP A 118 -4.90 -6.80 -4.99
CA TRP A 118 -4.84 -6.59 -6.45
C TRP A 118 -3.82 -7.54 -7.08
N GLN A 119 -4.20 -8.18 -8.18
CA GLN A 119 -3.37 -9.13 -8.92
C GLN A 119 -3.15 -8.67 -10.37
N GLY A 120 -1.95 -8.90 -10.90
CA GLY A 120 -1.59 -8.64 -12.29
C GLY A 120 -0.07 -8.49 -12.49
N ASN A 121 0.36 -8.33 -13.74
CA ASN A 121 1.76 -8.12 -14.07
C ASN A 121 2.33 -6.90 -13.36
N GLN A 122 3.39 -7.09 -12.57
CA GLN A 122 4.02 -6.02 -11.78
C GLN A 122 3.03 -5.26 -10.91
N ALA A 123 2.04 -5.97 -10.34
CA ALA A 123 0.94 -5.39 -9.56
C ALA A 123 1.44 -4.39 -8.51
N THR A 124 2.47 -4.74 -7.73
CA THR A 124 3.01 -3.89 -6.67
C THR A 124 3.57 -2.58 -7.23
N ALA A 125 4.38 -2.66 -8.30
CA ALA A 125 4.97 -1.47 -8.91
C ALA A 125 3.91 -0.57 -9.56
N LEU A 126 2.94 -1.15 -10.27
CA LEU A 126 1.85 -0.41 -10.91
C LEU A 126 0.92 0.25 -9.88
N VAL A 127 0.54 -0.47 -8.83
CA VAL A 127 -0.27 0.09 -7.73
C VAL A 127 0.45 1.27 -7.10
N ARG A 128 1.75 1.17 -6.80
CA ARG A 128 2.53 2.30 -6.23
C ARG A 128 2.58 3.48 -7.19
N LYS A 129 2.79 3.24 -8.48
CA LYS A 129 2.79 4.28 -9.52
C LYS A 129 1.45 5.02 -9.58
N ILE A 130 0.33 4.29 -9.58
CA ILE A 130 -1.02 4.87 -9.61
C ILE A 130 -1.33 5.62 -8.30
N THR A 131 -0.83 5.11 -7.17
CA THR A 131 -1.08 5.68 -5.84
C THR A 131 -0.37 7.02 -5.63
N GLY A 132 0.85 7.16 -6.13
CA GLY A 132 1.70 8.34 -5.89
C GLY A 132 2.61 8.20 -4.66
N GLY A 133 3.55 9.14 -4.52
CA GLY A 133 4.53 9.18 -3.42
C GLY A 133 3.89 9.32 -2.04
N THR A 134 4.64 9.10 -0.96
CA THR A 134 4.08 9.11 0.41
C THR A 134 3.44 10.44 0.79
N GLU A 135 4.06 11.55 0.38
CA GLU A 135 3.54 12.90 0.59
C GLU A 135 2.69 13.34 -0.60
N PRO A 136 1.45 13.80 -0.36
CA PRO A 136 0.59 14.32 -1.43
C PRO A 136 1.17 15.51 -2.20
N LEU A 137 1.79 16.47 -1.50
CA LEU A 137 2.37 17.68 -2.12
C LEU A 137 3.37 17.37 -3.25
N THR A 138 4.16 16.31 -3.08
CA THR A 138 5.20 15.90 -4.03
C THR A 138 4.74 14.77 -4.96
N SER A 139 3.47 14.36 -4.87
CA SER A 139 2.89 13.37 -5.77
C SER A 139 2.41 14.02 -7.06
N ASP A 140 2.71 13.39 -8.20
CA ASP A 140 2.32 13.92 -9.51
C ASP A 140 0.80 14.00 -9.68
N VAL A 141 0.36 15.00 -10.47
CA VAL A 141 -1.03 15.13 -10.93
C VAL A 141 -1.44 13.87 -11.69
N GLY A 142 -2.63 13.36 -11.41
CA GLY A 142 -3.14 12.10 -11.96
C GLY A 142 -2.90 10.89 -11.05
N THR A 143 -2.07 11.00 -10.01
CA THR A 143 -1.96 9.97 -8.96
C THR A 143 -3.09 10.11 -7.95
N ILE A 144 -3.43 9.02 -7.24
CA ILE A 144 -4.47 9.07 -6.20
C ILE A 144 -4.14 10.13 -5.14
N ARG A 145 -2.90 10.18 -4.66
CA ARG A 145 -2.50 11.14 -3.63
C ARG A 145 -2.44 12.57 -4.15
N GLY A 146 -1.95 12.78 -5.38
CA GLY A 146 -1.92 14.11 -6.00
C GLY A 146 -3.30 14.68 -6.31
N ASP A 147 -4.27 13.83 -6.65
CA ASP A 147 -5.61 14.29 -7.05
C ASP A 147 -6.56 14.49 -5.88
N PHE A 148 -6.40 13.73 -4.79
CA PHE A 148 -7.44 13.62 -3.77
C PHE A 148 -7.03 14.09 -2.37
N THR A 149 -5.81 14.53 -2.13
CA THR A 149 -5.44 15.09 -0.82
C THR A 149 -4.39 16.18 -0.94
N LEU A 150 -4.45 17.14 -0.02
CA LEU A 150 -3.59 18.32 0.05
C LEU A 150 -2.75 18.30 1.33
N ASP A 151 -2.69 17.17 2.04
CA ASP A 151 -1.89 17.03 3.24
C ASP A 151 -0.39 17.03 2.93
N THR A 152 0.43 17.42 3.90
CA THR A 152 1.87 17.59 3.73
C THR A 152 2.61 17.11 4.98
N TYR A 153 3.91 16.84 4.88
CA TYR A 153 4.71 16.60 6.09
C TYR A 153 4.70 17.81 7.02
N ALA A 154 4.71 19.04 6.47
CA ALA A 154 4.66 20.25 7.28
C ALA A 154 3.38 20.33 8.12
N LEU A 155 2.22 20.09 7.51
CA LEU A 155 0.92 20.10 8.19
C LEU A 155 0.79 18.95 9.20
N ALA A 156 1.24 17.75 8.82
CA ALA A 156 1.24 16.59 9.69
C ALA A 156 2.13 16.79 10.94
N ASP A 157 3.31 17.39 10.77
CA ASP A 157 4.23 17.70 11.86
C ASP A 157 3.66 18.78 12.80
N THR A 158 3.05 19.85 12.24
CA THR A 158 2.38 20.89 13.05
C THR A 158 1.27 20.31 13.92
N ASP A 159 0.48 19.39 13.37
CA ASP A 159 -0.63 18.73 14.07
C ASP A 159 -0.21 17.50 14.90
N GLN A 160 1.08 17.14 14.88
CA GLN A 160 1.64 15.96 15.56
C GLN A 160 0.91 14.66 15.22
N ARG A 161 0.69 14.40 13.92
CA ARG A 161 -0.01 13.22 13.41
C ARG A 161 0.66 12.66 12.16
N SER A 162 0.27 11.47 11.74
CA SER A 162 0.66 10.93 10.42
C SER A 162 0.08 11.76 9.27
N VAL A 163 0.79 11.75 8.14
CA VAL A 163 0.28 12.28 6.87
C VAL A 163 -0.96 11.47 6.44
N ARG A 164 -2.07 12.18 6.24
CA ARG A 164 -3.33 11.67 5.72
C ARG A 164 -3.26 11.57 4.20
N ASN A 165 -2.65 10.48 3.77
CA ASN A 165 -2.37 10.18 2.38
C ASN A 165 -3.29 9.10 1.78
N LEU A 166 -4.46 8.90 2.39
CA LEU A 166 -5.58 8.07 1.93
C LEU A 166 -5.35 6.55 1.86
N ILE A 167 -4.16 6.10 1.50
CA ILE A 167 -3.91 4.72 1.06
C ILE A 167 -2.59 4.20 1.63
N HIS A 168 -2.59 2.96 2.08
CA HIS A 168 -1.42 2.09 2.16
C HIS A 168 -1.34 1.21 0.90
N ALA A 169 -0.14 1.03 0.36
CA ALA A 169 0.16 0.08 -0.69
C ALA A 169 1.52 -0.58 -0.38
N SER A 170 1.63 -1.90 -0.52
CA SER A 170 2.88 -2.64 -0.27
C SER A 170 4.05 -2.01 -1.05
N GLY A 171 5.23 -1.94 -0.44
CA GLY A 171 6.40 -1.26 -1.04
C GLY A 171 7.09 -2.06 -2.14
N ASN A 172 7.08 -3.39 -2.01
CA ASN A 172 7.68 -4.37 -2.92
C ASN A 172 6.91 -5.71 -2.78
N VAL A 173 7.32 -6.72 -3.56
CA VAL A 173 6.67 -8.04 -3.59
C VAL A 173 6.84 -8.76 -2.25
N GLU A 174 8.03 -8.68 -1.66
CA GLU A 174 8.35 -9.34 -0.39
C GLU A 174 7.53 -8.79 0.78
N GLU A 175 7.27 -7.47 0.79
CA GLU A 175 6.36 -6.82 1.74
C GLU A 175 4.93 -7.26 1.51
N ALA A 176 4.46 -7.33 0.25
CA ALA A 176 3.11 -7.78 -0.07
C ALA A 176 2.85 -9.21 0.43
N GLU A 177 3.82 -10.12 0.24
CA GLU A 177 3.74 -11.51 0.70
C GLU A 177 3.60 -11.63 2.23
N LYS A 178 4.22 -10.71 2.99
CA LYS A 178 4.07 -10.65 4.46
C LYS A 178 2.79 -9.95 4.89
N GLU A 179 2.37 -8.93 4.17
CA GLU A 179 1.20 -8.12 4.48
C GLU A 179 -0.12 -8.88 4.24
N ILE A 180 -0.24 -9.59 3.12
CA ILE A 180 -1.49 -10.27 2.72
C ILE A 180 -2.02 -11.20 3.83
N PRO A 181 -1.21 -12.11 4.43
CA PRO A 181 -1.66 -13.03 5.49
C PRO A 181 -2.08 -12.33 6.79
N ILE A 182 -1.63 -11.10 7.04
CA ILE A 182 -2.07 -10.31 8.19
C ILE A 182 -3.54 -9.88 8.00
N TRP A 183 -3.92 -9.60 6.76
CA TRP A 183 -5.24 -9.06 6.43
C TRP A 183 -6.23 -10.12 5.99
N PHE A 184 -5.81 -11.12 5.23
CA PHE A 184 -6.68 -12.11 4.59
C PHE A 184 -6.22 -13.54 4.88
N LYS A 185 -7.18 -14.43 5.09
CA LYS A 185 -6.99 -15.87 5.02
C LYS A 185 -7.04 -16.34 3.57
N GLU A 186 -6.49 -17.53 3.30
CA GLU A 186 -6.47 -18.11 1.96
C GLU A 186 -7.87 -18.30 1.36
N ASP A 187 -8.87 -18.65 2.17
CA ASP A 187 -10.26 -18.84 1.75
C ASP A 187 -11.00 -17.53 1.45
N GLU A 188 -10.41 -16.38 1.80
CA GLU A 188 -10.92 -15.05 1.42
C GLU A 188 -10.39 -14.59 0.05
N ILE A 189 -9.45 -15.33 -0.56
CA ILE A 189 -8.82 -14.98 -1.84
C ILE A 189 -9.51 -15.75 -2.98
N ILE A 190 -10.16 -15.02 -3.87
CA ILE A 190 -11.02 -15.61 -4.91
C ILE A 190 -10.25 -15.79 -6.21
N ASN A 191 -10.21 -17.02 -6.70
CA ASN A 191 -9.68 -17.33 -8.03
C ASN A 191 -10.79 -17.26 -9.09
N TYR A 192 -10.69 -16.30 -9.99
CA TYR A 192 -11.59 -16.13 -11.13
C TYR A 192 -10.86 -15.52 -12.32
N ARG A 193 -11.52 -15.55 -13.49
CA ARG A 193 -11.00 -15.04 -14.76
C ARG A 193 -11.74 -13.77 -15.17
N LEU A 194 -10.99 -12.74 -15.57
CA LEU A 194 -11.51 -11.61 -16.31
C LEU A 194 -11.29 -11.81 -17.81
N ILE A 195 -12.23 -11.37 -18.65
CA ILE A 195 -12.07 -11.41 -20.12
C ILE A 195 -10.93 -10.49 -20.54
N ALA A 196 -10.83 -9.29 -19.95
CA ALA A 196 -9.73 -8.36 -20.21
C ALA A 196 -8.35 -8.96 -19.85
N GLU A 197 -8.27 -9.73 -18.75
CA GLU A 197 -7.06 -10.46 -18.36
C GLU A 197 -6.70 -11.53 -19.41
N GLN A 198 -7.69 -12.26 -19.91
CA GLN A 198 -7.48 -13.25 -20.96
C GLN A 198 -6.91 -12.60 -22.21
N ILE A 199 -7.50 -11.50 -22.69
CA ILE A 199 -6.98 -10.78 -23.86
C ILE A 199 -5.58 -10.23 -23.62
N LEU A 200 -5.28 -9.72 -22.42
CA LEU A 200 -3.97 -9.14 -22.12
C LEU A 200 -2.85 -10.19 -22.07
N TYR A 201 -3.13 -11.41 -21.60
CA TYR A 201 -2.13 -12.46 -21.39
C TYR A 201 -2.20 -13.60 -22.41
N ASP A 202 -3.16 -13.58 -23.34
CA ASP A 202 -3.19 -14.49 -24.48
C ASP A 202 -2.06 -14.14 -25.45
N VAL A 203 -1.25 -15.14 -25.78
CA VAL A 203 -0.07 -15.00 -26.65
C VAL A 203 -0.50 -14.71 -28.09
N ASN A 204 -1.60 -15.30 -28.55
CA ASN A 204 -2.04 -15.25 -29.94
C ASN A 204 -3.30 -14.42 -30.13
N LEU A 205 -3.90 -13.92 -29.05
CA LEU A 205 -5.20 -13.26 -29.07
C LEU A 205 -6.27 -14.17 -29.72
N ASP A 206 -6.25 -15.45 -29.35
CA ASP A 206 -7.09 -16.49 -29.94
C ASP A 206 -8.57 -16.23 -29.61
N GLY A 207 -9.45 -16.44 -30.59
CA GLY A 207 -10.90 -16.28 -30.41
C GLY A 207 -11.41 -14.83 -30.43
N ILE A 208 -10.62 -13.86 -30.94
CA ILE A 208 -11.11 -12.50 -31.23
C ILE A 208 -11.98 -12.45 -32.50
N LEU A 209 -11.64 -13.25 -33.52
CA LEU A 209 -12.39 -13.30 -34.78
C LEU A 209 -13.41 -14.44 -34.73
N GLU A 210 -14.64 -14.14 -35.11
CA GLU A 210 -15.75 -15.10 -35.30
C GLU A 210 -15.75 -15.75 -36.69
#